data_AF-A0A3B9Q3C5-F1
#
_entry.id   AF-A0A3B9Q3C5-F1
#
_cell.length_a   1.000
_cell.length_b   1.000
_cell.length_c   1.000
_cell.angle_alpha   90.00
_cell.angle_beta   90.00
_cell.angle_gamma   90.00
#
_symmetry.space_group_name_H-M   'P 1'
#
loop_
_entity.id
_entity.type
_entity.pdbx_description
1 polymer ?
#
loop_
_entity_poly.entity_id
_entity_poly.type
_entity_poly.pdbx_seq_one_letter_code
_entity_poly.pdbx_strand_id
1 'polypeptide(L)'
;MKVFSRYLLIITLVFSLFACTAKENIPSSTTIANDDQLALNALVDFLESLHAGKYDEAAQFYGGTYEIMINHNPDIAPQDHAALLRNACTINGAQCLQVRSTGLEEKISDTEFTFKVEFQNADGSLFVIGSCCGEEETEALYHSIFSFRVSKNAEGNFQVMDMVP
;
A
#
# COMPACT_ATOMS: atom_id res chain seq x y z
N MET A 1 -6.13 -17.68 -95.25
CA MET A 1 -7.43 -17.18 -94.74
C MET A 1 -7.18 -16.59 -93.35
N LYS A 2 -7.45 -15.28 -93.21
CA LYS A 2 -7.62 -14.45 -92.00
C LYS A 2 -6.46 -14.30 -90.98
N VAL A 3 -5.75 -13.16 -90.95
CA VAL A 3 -5.93 -11.86 -90.21
C VAL A 3 -5.43 -11.91 -88.75
N PHE A 4 -4.39 -11.10 -88.43
CA PHE A 4 -4.13 -10.24 -87.24
C PHE A 4 -4.43 -10.80 -85.81
N SER A 5 -3.66 -10.58 -84.74
CA SER A 5 -2.93 -9.41 -84.19
C SER A 5 -3.34 -9.27 -82.71
N ARG A 6 -2.54 -8.49 -81.97
CA ARG A 6 -2.87 -7.74 -80.74
C ARG A 6 -2.73 -8.50 -79.41
N TYR A 7 -1.66 -8.20 -78.67
CA TYR A 7 -1.57 -7.20 -77.58
C TYR A 7 -2.25 -7.72 -76.29
N LEU A 8 -1.47 -8.09 -75.27
CA LEU A 8 -0.95 -7.23 -74.18
C LEU A 8 -2.02 -6.91 -73.12
N LEU A 9 -1.91 -7.54 -71.94
CA LEU A 9 -2.38 -7.02 -70.63
C LEU A 9 -1.75 -7.91 -69.53
N ILE A 10 -0.67 -7.48 -68.86
CA ILE A 10 -0.62 -6.79 -67.54
C ILE A 10 -1.40 -7.64 -66.50
N ILE A 11 -0.79 -8.15 -65.42
CA ILE A 11 -0.65 -7.46 -64.14
C ILE A 11 0.39 -8.20 -63.27
N THR A 12 1.46 -7.47 -62.96
CA THR A 12 2.35 -7.51 -61.78
C THR A 12 2.06 -8.56 -60.69
N LEU A 13 2.96 -9.52 -60.51
CA LEU A 13 3.06 -10.28 -59.25
C LEU A 13 3.93 -9.47 -58.27
N VAL A 14 3.31 -9.12 -57.15
CA VAL A 14 3.78 -8.22 -56.10
C VAL A 14 5.10 -8.70 -55.47
N PHE A 15 6.13 -7.86 -55.55
CA PHE A 15 7.32 -7.92 -54.70
C PHE A 15 6.88 -7.59 -53.26
N SER A 16 6.65 -8.61 -52.43
CA SER A 16 6.46 -8.44 -51.00
C SER A 16 7.80 -8.08 -50.36
N LEU A 17 7.99 -6.78 -50.13
CA LEU A 17 9.08 -6.21 -49.36
C LEU A 17 9.11 -6.86 -47.96
N PHE A 18 10.24 -7.45 -47.61
CA PHE A 18 10.61 -7.71 -46.23
C PHE A 18 10.71 -6.36 -45.51
N ALA A 19 9.63 -5.92 -44.87
CA ALA A 19 9.72 -4.92 -43.83
C ALA A 19 10.38 -5.60 -42.62
N CYS A 20 11.70 -5.46 -42.49
CA CYS A 20 12.33 -5.54 -41.18
C CYS A 20 11.82 -4.34 -40.37
N THR A 21 10.73 -4.53 -39.64
CA THR A 21 10.37 -3.61 -38.56
C THR A 21 11.54 -3.61 -37.58
N ALA A 22 12.21 -2.48 -37.46
CA ALA A 22 13.11 -2.22 -36.35
C ALA A 22 12.33 -2.46 -35.06
N LYS A 23 12.74 -3.47 -34.30
CA LYS A 23 12.28 -3.69 -32.94
C LYS A 23 12.75 -2.47 -32.15
N GLU A 24 11.85 -1.50 -31.94
CA GLU A 24 12.09 -0.45 -30.96
C GLU A 24 12.37 -1.15 -29.63
N ASN A 25 13.59 -0.99 -29.15
CA ASN A 25 13.92 -1.22 -27.75
C ASN A 25 13.18 -0.14 -26.97
N ILE A 26 11.90 -0.38 -26.69
CA ILE A 26 11.17 0.34 -25.67
C ILE A 26 11.97 0.08 -24.39
N PRO A 27 12.59 1.10 -23.76
CA PRO A 27 13.07 0.91 -22.42
C PRO A 27 11.84 0.55 -21.61
N SER A 28 11.80 -0.66 -21.06
CA SER A 28 10.88 -0.98 -19.97
C SER A 28 11.06 0.13 -18.94
N SER A 29 10.07 1.02 -18.85
CA SER A 29 9.97 1.99 -17.79
C SER A 29 9.68 1.19 -16.52
N THR A 30 10.72 0.61 -15.94
CA THR A 30 10.73 0.34 -14.51
C THR A 30 10.61 1.71 -13.86
N THR A 31 9.39 2.15 -13.59
CA THR A 31 9.14 3.33 -12.78
C THR A 31 9.85 3.05 -11.46
N ILE A 32 10.97 3.72 -11.21
CA ILE A 32 11.61 3.70 -9.89
C ILE A 32 10.57 4.32 -8.97
N ALA A 33 9.95 3.49 -8.12
CA ALA A 33 9.03 4.00 -7.11
C ALA A 33 9.80 5.01 -6.25
N ASN A 34 9.24 6.20 -6.12
CA ASN A 34 9.73 7.23 -5.22
C ASN A 34 9.60 6.74 -3.77
N ASP A 35 10.49 7.23 -2.91
CA ASP A 35 10.59 6.78 -1.51
C ASP A 35 9.28 6.98 -0.73
N ASP A 36 8.50 8.02 -1.05
CA ASP A 36 7.15 8.22 -0.50
C ASP A 36 6.17 7.13 -0.91
N GLN A 37 6.23 6.61 -2.14
CA GLN A 37 5.38 5.48 -2.56
C GLN A 37 5.83 4.19 -1.89
N LEU A 38 7.13 3.97 -1.71
CA LEU A 38 7.64 2.80 -0.99
C LEU A 38 7.25 2.85 0.49
N ALA A 39 7.31 4.02 1.13
CA ALA A 39 6.84 4.24 2.48
C ALA A 39 5.32 4.00 2.59
N LEU A 40 4.54 4.50 1.63
CA LEU A 40 3.10 4.27 1.58
C LEU A 40 2.77 2.78 1.42
N ASN A 41 3.48 2.06 0.56
CA ASN A 41 3.27 0.63 0.38
C ASN A 41 3.54 -0.14 1.67
N ALA A 42 4.64 0.16 2.38
CA ALA A 42 4.94 -0.47 3.67
C ALA A 42 3.84 -0.21 4.72
N LEU A 43 3.27 1.00 4.74
CA LEU A 43 2.13 1.33 5.60
C LEU A 43 0.89 0.51 5.24
N VAL A 44 0.53 0.44 3.96
CA VAL A 44 -0.63 -0.34 3.49
C VAL A 44 -0.43 -1.83 3.79
N ASP A 45 0.74 -2.37 3.50
CA ASP A 45 1.07 -3.78 3.76
C ASP A 45 0.98 -4.13 5.25
N PHE A 46 1.45 -3.24 6.14
CA PHE A 46 1.29 -3.39 7.59
C PHE A 46 -0.19 -3.46 7.98
N LEU A 47 -0.98 -2.47 7.58
CA LEU A 47 -2.39 -2.34 7.97
C LEU A 47 -3.25 -3.47 7.40
N GLU A 48 -3.04 -3.85 6.14
CA GLU A 48 -3.73 -4.98 5.51
C GLU A 48 -3.34 -6.31 6.16
N SER A 49 -2.08 -6.48 6.55
CA SER A 49 -1.63 -7.69 7.25
C SER A 49 -2.28 -7.80 8.62
N LEU A 50 -2.36 -6.70 9.38
CA LEU A 50 -3.09 -6.68 10.66
C LEU A 50 -4.57 -7.06 10.47
N HIS A 51 -5.25 -6.43 9.51
CA HIS A 51 -6.65 -6.70 9.22
C HIS A 51 -6.89 -8.16 8.80
N ALA A 52 -5.99 -8.72 8.00
CA ALA A 52 -6.08 -10.10 7.51
C ALA A 52 -5.66 -11.15 8.56
N GLY A 53 -5.25 -10.75 9.77
CA GLY A 53 -4.74 -11.66 10.80
C GLY A 53 -3.37 -12.26 10.49
N LYS A 54 -2.62 -11.63 9.58
CA LYS A 54 -1.29 -12.02 9.11
C LYS A 54 -0.21 -11.34 9.96
N TYR A 55 -0.14 -11.74 11.23
CA TYR A 55 0.65 -11.02 12.23
C TYR A 55 2.16 -11.21 12.09
N ASP A 56 2.60 -12.34 11.54
CA ASP A 56 4.01 -12.57 11.20
C ASP A 56 4.47 -11.61 10.11
N GLU A 57 3.64 -11.38 9.09
CA GLU A 57 3.90 -10.39 8.03
C GLU A 57 3.83 -8.96 8.57
N ALA A 58 2.82 -8.63 9.37
CA ALA A 58 2.69 -7.29 9.97
C ALA A 58 3.90 -6.92 10.83
N ALA A 59 4.46 -7.88 11.59
CA ALA A 59 5.64 -7.65 12.43
C ALA A 59 6.89 -7.24 11.63
N GLN A 60 6.97 -7.57 10.34
CA GLN A 60 8.11 -7.16 9.49
C GLN A 60 8.08 -5.67 9.17
N PHE A 61 6.89 -5.08 9.11
CA PHE A 61 6.69 -3.68 8.77
C PHE A 61 6.63 -2.78 10.01
N TYR A 62 6.44 -3.32 11.20
CA TYR A 62 6.35 -2.50 12.41
C TYR A 62 7.74 -2.17 12.98
N GLY A 63 8.04 -0.87 13.07
CA GLY A 63 9.28 -0.33 13.66
C GLY A 63 9.04 0.45 14.96
N GLY A 64 7.79 0.56 15.40
CA GLY A 64 7.43 1.19 16.66
C GLY A 64 7.84 0.34 17.88
N THR A 65 7.60 0.89 19.08
CA THR A 65 7.88 0.18 20.33
C THR A 65 6.81 -0.86 20.63
N TYR A 66 7.22 -2.04 21.11
CA TYR A 66 6.33 -3.08 21.61
C TYR A 66 5.99 -2.96 23.10
N GLU A 67 6.54 -1.96 23.80
CA GLU A 67 6.48 -1.86 25.27
C GLU A 67 5.05 -1.94 25.83
N ILE A 68 4.09 -1.21 25.24
CA ILE A 68 2.69 -1.25 25.69
C ILE A 68 2.06 -2.62 25.47
N MET A 69 2.33 -3.26 24.32
CA MET A 69 1.81 -4.60 24.02
C MET A 69 2.38 -5.63 24.99
N ILE A 70 3.68 -5.53 25.31
CA ILE A 70 4.35 -6.40 26.29
C ILE A 70 3.73 -6.21 27.68
N ASN A 71 3.51 -4.96 28.10
CA ASN A 71 2.92 -4.65 29.40
C ASN A 71 1.47 -5.20 29.53
N HIS A 72 0.69 -5.18 28.46
CA HIS A 72 -0.66 -5.76 28.44
C HIS A 72 -0.67 -7.30 28.38
N ASN A 73 0.45 -7.93 28.01
CA ASN A 73 0.54 -9.36 27.75
C ASN A 73 1.74 -10.00 28.48
N PRO A 74 1.77 -9.99 29.83
CA PRO A 74 2.93 -10.42 30.61
C PRO A 74 3.29 -11.91 30.43
N ASP A 75 2.35 -12.73 29.96
CA ASP A 75 2.56 -14.16 29.70
C ASP A 75 3.07 -14.45 28.29
N ILE A 76 3.13 -13.45 27.41
CA ILE A 76 3.69 -13.57 26.05
C ILE A 76 5.17 -13.22 26.09
N ALA A 77 5.99 -14.02 25.41
CA ALA A 77 7.41 -13.74 25.29
C ALA A 77 7.63 -12.39 24.56
N PRO A 78 8.47 -11.46 25.06
CA PRO A 78 8.62 -10.13 24.46
C PRO A 78 9.03 -10.12 22.99
N GLN A 79 9.73 -11.15 22.54
CA GLN A 79 10.17 -11.33 21.15
C GLN A 79 9.11 -11.96 20.23
N ASP A 80 7.99 -12.44 20.77
CA ASP A 80 6.89 -12.99 19.99
C ASP A 80 5.99 -11.84 19.48
N HIS A 81 6.56 -11.05 18.57
CA HIS A 81 5.91 -9.86 18.02
C HIS A 81 4.59 -10.19 17.31
N ALA A 82 4.50 -11.36 16.66
CA ALA A 82 3.27 -11.81 16.03
C ALA A 82 2.16 -12.06 17.07
N ALA A 83 2.48 -12.72 18.20
CA ALA A 83 1.52 -12.90 19.28
C ALA A 83 1.11 -11.59 19.94
N LEU A 84 2.04 -10.65 20.12
CA LEU A 84 1.75 -9.33 20.67
C LEU A 84 0.80 -8.53 19.77
N LEU A 85 1.06 -8.47 18.46
CA LEU A 85 0.17 -7.80 17.49
C LEU A 85 -1.20 -8.48 17.41
N ARG A 86 -1.23 -9.82 17.44
CA ARG A 86 -2.50 -10.57 17.49
C ARG A 86 -3.32 -10.15 18.70
N ASN A 87 -2.72 -10.14 19.89
CA ASN A 87 -3.43 -9.79 21.11
C ASN A 87 -3.84 -8.32 21.10
N ALA A 88 -3.03 -7.41 20.52
CA ALA A 88 -3.43 -6.03 20.31
C ALA A 88 -4.75 -5.93 19.53
N CYS A 89 -4.84 -6.60 18.38
CA CYS A 89 -6.01 -6.58 17.51
C CYS A 89 -7.24 -7.33 18.05
N THR A 90 -7.04 -8.39 18.85
CA THR A 90 -8.13 -9.33 19.20
C THR A 90 -8.56 -9.28 20.66
N ILE A 91 -7.72 -8.73 21.54
CA ILE A 91 -7.93 -8.75 23.00
C ILE A 91 -7.81 -7.34 23.60
N ASN A 92 -6.80 -6.55 23.18
CA ASN A 92 -6.47 -5.28 23.84
C ASN A 92 -7.13 -4.05 23.20
N GLY A 93 -7.99 -4.25 22.21
CA GLY A 93 -8.88 -3.21 21.69
C GLY A 93 -8.31 -2.35 20.56
N ALA A 94 -7.14 -2.70 20.00
CA ALA A 94 -6.60 -2.01 18.84
C ALA A 94 -7.48 -2.23 17.61
N GLN A 95 -7.74 -1.17 16.85
CA GLN A 95 -8.68 -1.14 15.72
C GLN A 95 -8.00 -1.60 14.43
N CYS A 96 -7.78 -2.91 14.29
CA CYS A 96 -7.17 -3.54 13.10
C CYS A 96 -8.19 -3.68 11.95
N LEU A 97 -8.66 -2.54 11.46
CA LEU A 97 -9.73 -2.40 10.46
C LEU A 97 -9.18 -2.34 9.03
N GLN A 98 -10.07 -2.51 8.06
CA GLN A 98 -9.73 -2.38 6.66
C GLN A 98 -9.42 -0.91 6.31
N VAL A 99 -8.36 -0.68 5.55
CA VAL A 99 -8.02 0.64 5.01
C VAL A 99 -9.06 1.07 3.98
N ARG A 100 -9.59 2.28 4.14
CA ARG A 100 -10.53 2.91 3.22
C ARG A 100 -9.83 3.86 2.25
N SER A 101 -8.95 4.71 2.79
CA SER A 101 -8.19 5.68 2.00
C SER A 101 -6.87 6.01 2.69
N THR A 102 -5.89 6.42 1.91
CA THR A 102 -4.57 6.85 2.38
C THR A 102 -4.11 8.07 1.59
N GLY A 103 -3.35 8.96 2.22
CA GLY A 103 -2.71 10.07 1.54
C GLY A 103 -1.47 10.57 2.26
N LEU A 104 -0.46 11.02 1.51
CA LEU A 104 0.69 11.69 2.10
C LEU A 104 0.22 12.99 2.76
N GLU A 105 0.50 13.13 4.06
CA GLU A 105 0.27 14.37 4.80
C GLU A 105 1.50 15.26 4.72
N GLU A 106 2.66 14.70 5.02
CA GLU A 106 3.91 15.44 5.09
C GLU A 106 5.11 14.54 4.76
N LYS A 107 6.05 15.08 3.99
CA LYS A 107 7.40 14.52 3.84
C LYS A 107 8.33 15.27 4.79
N ILE A 108 8.66 14.65 5.93
CA ILE A 108 9.51 15.25 6.96
C ILE A 108 10.97 15.29 6.48
N SER A 109 11.42 14.21 5.86
CA SER A 109 12.76 14.09 5.25
C SER A 109 12.75 13.07 4.11
N ASP A 110 13.91 12.74 3.53
CA ASP A 110 14.02 11.65 2.55
C ASP A 110 13.77 10.26 3.16
N THR A 111 13.80 10.15 4.49
CA THR A 111 13.65 8.89 5.21
C THR A 111 12.44 8.87 6.14
N GLU A 112 11.70 9.97 6.30
CA GLU A 112 10.58 10.08 7.25
C GLU A 112 9.37 10.75 6.61
N PHE A 113 8.22 10.11 6.79
CA PHE A 113 6.95 10.46 6.15
C PHE A 113 5.80 10.34 7.14
N THR A 114 4.81 11.21 7.00
CA THR A 114 3.53 11.12 7.70
C THR A 114 2.41 10.94 6.68
N PHE A 115 1.54 9.97 6.93
CA PHE A 115 0.38 9.67 6.09
C PHE A 115 -0.91 9.79 6.89
N LYS A 116 -1.96 10.28 6.25
CA LYS A 116 -3.34 10.18 6.72
C LYS A 116 -3.94 8.88 6.25
N VAL A 117 -4.63 8.20 7.16
CA VAL A 117 -5.35 6.96 6.92
C VAL A 117 -6.78 7.09 7.41
N GLU A 118 -7.73 6.69 6.58
CA GLU A 118 -9.11 6.44 6.98
C GLU A 118 -9.36 4.93 6.96
N PHE A 119 -10.08 4.44 7.95
CA PHE A 119 -10.51 3.04 8.02
C PHE A 119 -12.00 2.90 7.72
N GLN A 120 -12.43 1.69 7.40
CA GLN A 120 -13.85 1.36 7.26
C GLN A 120 -14.27 0.24 8.21
N ASN A 121 -15.52 0.36 8.65
CA ASN A 121 -16.23 -0.71 9.36
C ASN A 121 -16.53 -1.88 8.40
N ALA A 122 -16.95 -3.01 8.96
CA ALA A 122 -17.29 -4.21 8.19
C ALA A 122 -18.43 -4.00 7.18
N ASP A 123 -19.32 -3.03 7.42
CA ASP A 123 -20.39 -2.65 6.50
C ASP A 123 -19.95 -1.66 5.40
N GLY A 124 -18.67 -1.27 5.39
CA GLY A 124 -18.08 -0.31 4.46
C GLY A 124 -18.31 1.16 4.82
N SER A 125 -18.95 1.47 5.95
CA SER A 125 -19.05 2.83 6.46
C SER A 125 -17.70 3.33 7.01
N LEU A 126 -17.51 4.66 7.08
CA LEU A 126 -16.31 5.26 7.64
C LEU A 126 -16.19 4.94 9.14
N PHE A 127 -15.01 4.51 9.58
CA PHE A 127 -14.73 4.33 11.00
C PHE A 127 -14.53 5.69 11.68
N VAL A 128 -15.19 5.88 12.83
CA VAL A 128 -15.15 7.13 13.59
C VAL A 128 -15.01 6.78 15.07
N ILE A 129 -14.00 7.34 15.73
CA ILE A 129 -13.89 7.31 17.19
C ILE A 129 -14.63 8.53 17.74
N GLY A 130 -15.66 8.26 18.56
CA GLY A 130 -16.42 9.30 19.26
C GLY A 130 -15.65 9.89 20.45
N SER A 131 -16.20 10.94 21.06
CA SER A 131 -15.62 11.55 22.26
C SER A 131 -15.53 10.52 23.39
N CYS A 132 -14.37 10.43 24.01
CA CYS A 132 -14.20 9.62 25.21
C CYS A 132 -14.94 10.30 26.38
N CYS A 133 -15.65 9.53 27.21
CA CYS A 133 -16.19 9.98 28.50
C CYS A 133 -17.25 11.11 28.49
N GLY A 134 -18.06 11.22 27.44
CA GLY A 134 -19.29 12.04 27.47
C GLY A 134 -19.05 13.56 27.48
N GLU A 135 -17.93 14.01 26.93
CA GLU A 135 -17.75 15.43 26.58
C GLU A 135 -18.80 15.85 25.55
N GLU A 136 -19.30 17.09 25.65
CA GLU A 136 -20.42 17.56 24.83
C GLU A 136 -20.13 17.37 23.33
N GLU A 137 -21.11 16.76 22.64
CA GLU A 137 -21.08 16.40 21.22
C GLU A 137 -20.99 17.64 20.33
N THR A 138 -19.79 18.21 20.22
CA THR A 138 -19.45 19.12 19.14
C THR A 138 -18.81 18.31 18.02
N GLU A 139 -19.18 18.58 16.76
CA GLU A 139 -18.66 17.81 15.61
C GLU A 139 -17.12 17.81 15.49
N ALA A 140 -16.45 18.72 16.21
CA ALA A 140 -15.00 18.81 16.31
C ALA A 140 -14.31 17.68 17.10
N LEU A 141 -15.06 16.78 17.76
CA LEU A 141 -14.50 15.70 18.60
C LEU A 141 -14.49 14.31 17.94
N TYR A 142 -15.01 14.19 16.71
CA TYR A 142 -15.02 12.92 15.99
C TYR A 142 -13.72 12.73 15.21
N HIS A 143 -12.97 11.67 15.51
CA HIS A 143 -11.72 11.34 14.83
C HIS A 143 -11.94 10.20 13.84
N SER A 144 -11.87 10.50 12.55
CA SER A 144 -11.97 9.52 11.45
C SER A 144 -10.73 9.44 10.57
N ILE A 145 -9.77 10.34 10.77
CA ILE A 145 -8.50 10.40 10.06
C ILE A 145 -7.39 10.21 11.09
N PHE A 146 -6.52 9.25 10.83
CA PHE A 146 -5.43 8.86 11.71
C PHE A 146 -4.09 9.10 11.01
N SER A 147 -3.15 9.75 11.69
CA SER A 147 -1.82 10.00 11.15
C SER A 147 -0.87 8.87 11.55
N PHE A 148 -0.14 8.34 10.57
CA PHE A 148 0.88 7.30 10.74
C PHE A 148 2.23 7.80 10.25
N ARG A 149 3.27 7.60 11.06
CA ARG A 149 4.66 7.87 10.69
C ARG A 149 5.30 6.61 10.12
N VAL A 150 6.05 6.80 9.05
CA VAL A 150 6.85 5.75 8.41
C VAL A 150 8.29 6.23 8.31
N SER A 151 9.24 5.40 8.73
CA SER A 151 10.67 5.71 8.71
C SER A 151 11.47 4.64 7.96
N LYS A 152 12.46 5.06 7.18
CA LYS A 152 13.43 4.16 6.54
C LYS A 152 14.54 3.83 7.53
N ASN A 153 14.70 2.54 7.86
CA ASN A 153 15.75 2.08 8.75
C ASN A 153 17.12 2.00 8.05
N ALA A 154 18.17 1.65 8.80
CA ALA A 154 19.54 1.57 8.29
C ALA A 154 19.75 0.52 7.19
N GLU A 155 18.86 -0.48 7.09
CA GLU A 155 18.88 -1.51 6.04
C GLU A 155 18.15 -1.05 4.77
N GLY A 156 17.53 0.14 4.80
CA GLY A 156 16.78 0.71 3.69
C GLY A 156 15.30 0.29 3.67
N ASN A 157 14.83 -0.44 4.68
CA ASN A 157 13.44 -0.89 4.78
C ASN A 157 12.58 0.20 5.42
N PHE A 158 11.38 0.42 4.88
CA PHE A 158 10.40 1.31 5.48
C PHE A 158 9.61 0.58 6.56
N GLN A 159 9.51 1.21 7.74
CA GLN A 159 8.79 0.67 8.89
C GLN A 159 7.79 1.68 9.43
N VAL A 160 6.63 1.18 9.83
CA VAL A 160 5.55 1.95 10.45
C VAL A 160 5.86 2.11 11.94
N MET A 161 5.85 3.35 12.41
CA MET A 161 6.28 3.70 13.76
C MET A 161 5.12 3.79 14.76
N ASP A 162 3.88 3.83 14.25
CA ASP A 162 2.67 4.02 15.03
C ASP A 162 1.78 2.78 14.95
N MET A 163 1.19 2.39 16.09
CA MET A 163 0.19 1.34 16.11
C MET A 163 -1.17 1.90 15.68
N VAL A 164 -2.06 1.05 15.17
CA VAL A 164 -3.47 1.40 14.93
C VAL A 164 -4.13 1.92 16.23
N PRO A 165 -5.12 2.82 16.11
CA PRO A 165 -5.80 3.42 17.26
C PRO A 165 -6.52 2.41 18.15
#